data_AF-A0A4U7C3F8-F1
#
_entry.id   AF-A0A4U7C3F8-F1
#
_cell.length_a   1.000
_cell.length_b   1.000
_cell.length_c   1.000
_cell.angle_alpha   90.00
_cell.angle_beta   90.00
_cell.angle_gamma   90.00
#
_symmetry.space_group_name_H-M   'P 1'
#
loop_
_entity.id
_entity.type
_entity.pdbx_description
1 polymer ?
#
loop_
_entity_poly.entity_id
_entity_poly.type
_entity_poly.pdbx_seq_one_letter_code
_entity_poly.pdbx_strand_id
1 'polypeptide(L)'
;MSGGWGQCSFTLSAAEDNESQYRCTQPSMSDTGLCVWHCPESERPTDGFPDTVPPDTKLRGAELANATLRGVEFSAGVDLSDSTFAGATIRECDLARTELDGCDFTDASVVASTFQQAELSEARLDGFTAIDSSFEDAVLNQTVADAGVEFRNSNLDDVVFTRATVDSLTLDDTVATGIDLTETICGAIRATDTDLSDAILITTDVGDIRVEGCRVRGAVIRRTALDTGSFAMCDLRDATLNGTSAVSVEFDATRLSGARCRECTFNDASFRGADLSGTDLTDSDLTGSSLKNADLSGAVLDGATLQESDLSGVRLQDASINRSTRFPSLTELEQRGLEVPEMLGLYRTLVGLLEDEDLTDAAFRRRSEYYTLQRRQAQLDGQYGRYFGLLLNGVVTGHGQRPARVLTTSIVVVAYFAVVYTTIGIGVVPGETDLIGALVFSLQAFSPGVTTSVVEATRIGTMLVTIESTIGLVLLGVFAVLVAQRLQTL
;
A
#
# COMPACT_ATOMS: atom_id res chain seq x y z
N MET A 1 -37.76 -26.49 -58.44
CA MET A 1 -37.00 -27.71 -58.07
C MET A 1 -36.14 -27.34 -56.89
N SER A 2 -36.26 -28.11 -55.81
CA SER A 2 -35.45 -28.01 -54.59
C SER A 2 -33.96 -28.19 -54.89
N GLY A 3 -33.12 -27.28 -54.40
CA GLY A 3 -31.66 -27.42 -54.43
C GLY A 3 -30.95 -26.28 -53.72
N GLY A 4 -30.36 -26.59 -52.56
CA GLY A 4 -29.20 -25.90 -51.97
C GLY A 4 -29.45 -24.53 -51.32
N TRP A 5 -29.64 -24.52 -50.00
CA TRP A 5 -29.27 -23.37 -49.18
C TRP A 5 -27.74 -23.28 -49.17
N GLY A 6 -27.17 -22.17 -49.63
CA GLY A 6 -25.74 -21.91 -49.69
C GLY A 6 -25.49 -20.41 -49.52
N GLN A 7 -24.86 -20.09 -48.41
CA GLN A 7 -24.57 -18.76 -47.86
C GLN A 7 -23.57 -18.00 -48.76
N CYS A 8 -24.03 -16.93 -49.41
CA CYS A 8 -23.31 -15.67 -49.68
C CYS A 8 -24.30 -14.83 -50.51
N SER A 9 -24.96 -13.83 -49.92
CA SER A 9 -25.75 -12.86 -50.68
C SER A 9 -25.53 -11.44 -50.17
N PHE A 10 -24.98 -10.58 -51.02
CA PHE A 10 -25.24 -9.14 -51.01
C PHE A 10 -25.39 -8.61 -52.43
N THR A 11 -26.33 -7.68 -52.61
CA THR A 11 -26.58 -6.91 -53.84
C THR A 11 -26.77 -5.45 -53.41
N LEU A 12 -25.96 -4.53 -53.94
CA LEU A 12 -26.19 -3.08 -53.87
C LEU A 12 -26.70 -2.63 -55.24
N SER A 13 -28.00 -2.37 -55.36
CA SER A 13 -28.60 -1.78 -56.57
C SER A 13 -28.81 -0.29 -56.38
N ALA A 14 -28.22 0.52 -57.24
CA ALA A 14 -28.53 1.94 -57.39
C ALA A 14 -29.99 2.13 -57.83
N ALA A 15 -30.71 3.05 -57.19
CA ALA A 15 -31.97 3.54 -57.74
C ALA A 15 -31.69 4.31 -59.03
N GLU A 16 -32.52 4.01 -60.03
CA GLU A 16 -32.48 4.51 -61.40
C GLU A 16 -32.43 6.06 -61.43
N ASP A 17 -31.24 6.63 -61.71
CA ASP A 17 -31.03 7.62 -62.78
C ASP A 17 -29.56 8.09 -62.84
N ASN A 18 -28.96 7.94 -64.03
CA ASN A 18 -27.65 8.43 -64.51
C ASN A 18 -26.34 7.96 -63.82
N GLU A 19 -26.11 6.65 -63.98
CA GLU A 19 -24.88 5.97 -64.44
C GLU A 19 -23.49 6.42 -63.93
N SER A 20 -23.22 6.11 -62.66
CA SER A 20 -21.95 5.53 -62.18
C SER A 20 -22.27 4.23 -61.43
N GLN A 21 -22.22 3.08 -62.11
CA GLN A 21 -22.54 1.78 -61.50
C GLN A 21 -21.32 1.14 -60.85
N TYR A 22 -21.36 0.97 -59.53
CA TYR A 22 -20.43 0.11 -58.78
C TYR A 22 -20.75 -1.36 -59.05
N ARG A 23 -19.71 -2.16 -59.34
CA ARG A 23 -19.77 -3.62 -59.50
C ARG A 23 -18.68 -4.27 -58.66
N CYS A 24 -18.98 -4.74 -57.45
CA CYS A 24 -18.27 -5.89 -56.90
C CYS A 24 -18.98 -7.14 -57.41
N THR A 25 -18.42 -7.81 -58.42
CA THR A 25 -19.01 -9.03 -58.97
C THR A 25 -18.40 -10.28 -58.36
N GLN A 26 -19.27 -10.98 -57.64
CA GLN A 26 -19.22 -12.36 -57.16
C GLN A 26 -18.42 -12.63 -55.88
N PRO A 27 -19.10 -13.08 -54.79
CA PRO A 27 -18.41 -13.82 -53.73
C PRO A 27 -17.82 -15.10 -54.34
N SER A 28 -16.51 -15.31 -54.26
CA SER A 28 -15.94 -16.65 -54.44
C SER A 28 -15.85 -17.31 -53.08
N MET A 29 -16.46 -18.49 -52.94
CA MET A 29 -16.12 -19.37 -51.83
C MET A 29 -14.63 -19.67 -51.94
N SER A 30 -13.88 -19.44 -50.86
CA SER A 30 -12.58 -20.08 -50.71
C SER A 30 -12.75 -21.60 -50.82
N ASP A 31 -11.68 -22.35 -51.08
CA ASP A 31 -11.70 -23.82 -51.01
C ASP A 31 -12.16 -24.35 -49.62
N THR A 32 -12.27 -23.47 -48.61
CA THR A 32 -12.73 -23.73 -47.25
C THR A 32 -14.17 -23.30 -46.94
N GLY A 33 -14.88 -22.68 -47.89
CA GLY A 33 -16.30 -22.36 -47.76
C GLY A 33 -16.64 -21.02 -47.09
N LEU A 34 -15.73 -20.04 -47.13
CA LEU A 34 -15.90 -18.69 -46.57
C LEU A 34 -16.16 -17.66 -47.69
N CYS A 35 -16.94 -16.60 -47.41
CA CYS A 35 -17.16 -15.50 -48.37
C CYS A 35 -15.92 -14.58 -48.39
N VAL A 36 -15.09 -14.68 -49.44
CA VAL A 36 -13.85 -13.90 -49.58
C VAL A 36 -14.15 -12.52 -50.20
N TRP A 37 -13.63 -11.44 -49.60
CA TRP A 37 -13.60 -10.12 -50.23
C TRP A 37 -12.34 -10.00 -51.08
N HIS A 38 -12.36 -10.51 -52.31
CA HIS A 38 -11.22 -10.39 -53.21
C HIS A 38 -11.39 -9.18 -54.11
N CYS A 39 -10.66 -8.11 -53.80
CA CYS A 39 -10.48 -6.99 -54.73
C CYS A 39 -9.02 -7.01 -55.21
N PRO A 40 -8.74 -7.52 -56.43
CA PRO A 40 -7.41 -7.44 -57.03
C PRO A 40 -6.87 -6.01 -56.97
N GLU A 41 -5.56 -5.85 -56.85
CA GLU A 41 -4.90 -4.53 -56.74
C GLU A 41 -5.30 -3.55 -57.86
N SER A 42 -5.71 -4.07 -59.02
CA SER A 42 -6.19 -3.33 -60.19
C SER A 42 -7.68 -2.93 -60.16
N GLU A 43 -8.47 -3.48 -59.24
CA GLU A 43 -9.93 -3.29 -59.15
C GLU A 43 -10.37 -2.65 -57.82
N ARG A 44 -9.42 -2.33 -56.92
CA ARG A 44 -9.69 -1.58 -55.68
C ARG A 44 -10.50 -0.32 -56.01
N PRO A 45 -11.64 -0.06 -55.33
CA PRO A 45 -12.41 1.15 -55.58
C PRO A 45 -11.52 2.37 -55.37
N THR A 46 -11.42 3.24 -56.38
CA THR A 46 -10.79 4.57 -56.22
C THR A 46 -11.62 5.46 -55.30
N ASP A 47 -12.90 5.13 -55.13
CA ASP A 47 -13.86 5.78 -54.24
C ASP A 47 -14.43 4.74 -53.25
N GLY A 48 -13.79 4.62 -52.08
CA GLY A 48 -14.37 4.22 -50.78
C GLY A 48 -15.09 2.86 -50.61
N PHE A 49 -15.05 2.36 -49.38
CA PHE A 49 -16.11 1.50 -48.84
C PHE A 49 -17.40 2.36 -48.72
N PRO A 50 -18.63 1.82 -48.86
CA PRO A 50 -19.83 2.63 -48.63
C PRO A 50 -19.77 3.33 -47.27
N ASP A 51 -20.09 4.62 -47.24
CA ASP A 51 -20.03 5.45 -46.03
C ASP A 51 -20.94 4.93 -44.92
N THR A 52 -22.01 4.20 -45.25
CA THR A 52 -22.91 3.58 -44.27
C THR A 52 -23.25 2.14 -44.66
N VAL A 53 -23.06 1.21 -43.72
CA VAL A 53 -23.51 -0.19 -43.80
C VAL A 53 -24.90 -0.30 -43.17
N PRO A 54 -25.90 -0.89 -43.86
CA PRO A 54 -27.26 -1.04 -43.31
C PRO A 54 -27.32 -1.87 -42.01
N PRO A 55 -28.31 -1.63 -41.14
CA PRO A 55 -28.41 -2.35 -39.88
C PRO A 55 -28.76 -3.82 -40.12
N ASP A 56 -28.41 -4.68 -39.16
CA ASP A 56 -28.60 -6.14 -39.22
C ASP A 56 -27.88 -6.84 -40.40
N THR A 57 -26.91 -6.17 -41.03
CA THR A 57 -26.09 -6.74 -42.10
C THR A 57 -25.17 -7.81 -41.51
N LYS A 58 -25.21 -9.03 -42.07
CA LYS A 58 -24.35 -10.14 -41.65
C LYS A 58 -23.09 -10.22 -42.52
N LEU A 59 -22.00 -9.73 -41.96
CA LEU A 59 -20.65 -9.72 -42.53
C LEU A 59 -19.69 -10.68 -41.79
N ARG A 60 -20.23 -11.65 -41.04
CA ARG A 60 -19.44 -12.66 -40.32
C ARG A 60 -18.34 -13.27 -41.20
N GLY A 61 -17.12 -13.32 -40.68
CA GLY A 61 -15.95 -13.88 -41.37
C GLY A 61 -15.44 -13.01 -42.52
N ALA A 62 -15.75 -11.72 -42.54
CA ALA A 62 -15.25 -10.81 -43.57
C ALA A 62 -13.70 -10.69 -43.51
N GLU A 63 -13.08 -10.63 -44.69
CA GLU A 63 -11.65 -10.42 -44.82
C GLU A 63 -11.36 -8.93 -45.07
N LEU A 64 -11.00 -8.21 -44.01
CA LEU A 64 -10.67 -6.78 -44.01
C LEU A 64 -9.19 -6.54 -43.62
N ALA A 65 -8.35 -7.56 -43.72
CA ALA A 65 -6.93 -7.46 -43.41
C ALA A 65 -6.22 -6.43 -44.30
N ASN A 66 -5.39 -5.58 -43.69
CA ASN A 66 -4.70 -4.45 -44.32
C ASN A 66 -5.63 -3.44 -45.03
N ALA A 67 -6.94 -3.49 -44.77
CA ALA A 67 -7.87 -2.53 -45.31
C ALA A 67 -7.64 -1.15 -44.68
N THR A 68 -7.94 -0.10 -45.44
CA THR A 68 -8.05 1.26 -44.90
C THR A 68 -9.53 1.64 -44.89
N LEU A 69 -10.13 1.62 -43.71
CA LEU A 69 -11.50 2.06 -43.47
C LEU A 69 -11.45 3.50 -42.99
N ARG A 70 -12.20 4.38 -43.67
CA ARG A 70 -12.29 5.79 -43.29
C ARG A 70 -13.72 6.27 -43.37
N GLY A 71 -14.25 6.83 -42.29
CA GLY A 71 -15.60 7.41 -42.28
C GLY A 71 -16.72 6.38 -42.42
N VAL A 72 -16.42 5.10 -42.21
CA VAL A 72 -17.39 4.02 -42.41
C VAL A 72 -18.29 3.93 -41.18
N GLU A 73 -19.59 4.10 -41.39
CA GLU A 73 -20.61 3.92 -40.37
C GLU A 73 -21.18 2.49 -40.45
N PHE A 74 -20.76 1.63 -39.54
CA PHE A 74 -21.43 0.37 -39.28
C PHE A 74 -22.61 0.65 -38.36
N SER A 75 -23.81 0.60 -38.94
CA SER A 75 -25.01 0.80 -38.13
C SER A 75 -25.21 -0.35 -37.14
N ALA A 76 -26.02 -0.08 -36.12
CA ALA A 76 -26.23 -1.01 -35.00
C ALA A 76 -26.69 -2.41 -35.45
N GLY A 77 -26.15 -3.44 -34.81
CA GLY A 77 -26.51 -4.83 -35.07
C GLY A 77 -25.86 -5.43 -36.31
N VAL A 78 -24.88 -4.75 -36.91
CA VAL A 78 -24.03 -5.38 -37.93
C VAL A 78 -23.20 -6.49 -37.26
N ASP A 79 -23.32 -7.70 -37.82
CA ASP A 79 -22.58 -8.88 -37.38
C ASP A 79 -21.31 -9.02 -38.21
N LEU A 80 -20.17 -8.69 -37.61
CA LEU A 80 -18.82 -8.83 -38.14
C LEU A 80 -18.05 -9.94 -37.42
N SER A 81 -18.71 -10.82 -36.67
CA SER A 81 -18.04 -11.84 -35.88
C SER A 81 -17.09 -12.70 -36.72
N ASP A 82 -16.01 -13.20 -36.13
CA ASP A 82 -14.95 -13.97 -36.79
C ASP A 82 -14.27 -13.28 -38.00
N SER A 83 -14.47 -11.97 -38.20
CA SER A 83 -13.82 -11.24 -39.30
C SER A 83 -12.37 -10.92 -38.96
N THR A 84 -11.55 -10.71 -39.99
CA THR A 84 -10.16 -10.27 -39.80
C THR A 84 -9.98 -8.81 -40.20
N PHE A 85 -9.47 -8.02 -39.27
CA PHE A 85 -8.99 -6.66 -39.41
C PHE A 85 -7.47 -6.59 -39.25
N ALA A 86 -6.76 -7.71 -39.44
CA ALA A 86 -5.32 -7.77 -39.18
C ALA A 86 -4.55 -6.72 -40.03
N GLY A 87 -3.77 -5.86 -39.39
CA GLY A 87 -3.05 -4.75 -40.01
C GLY A 87 -3.94 -3.65 -40.62
N ALA A 88 -5.25 -3.68 -40.36
CA ALA A 88 -6.17 -2.69 -40.90
C ALA A 88 -5.98 -1.32 -40.23
N THR A 89 -6.23 -0.27 -40.99
CA THR A 89 -6.29 1.11 -40.50
C THR A 89 -7.75 1.54 -40.47
N ILE A 90 -8.29 1.78 -39.28
CA ILE A 90 -9.69 2.16 -39.04
C ILE A 90 -9.68 3.60 -38.53
N ARG A 91 -10.22 4.53 -39.33
CA ARG A 91 -10.17 5.96 -39.02
C ARG A 91 -11.53 6.60 -39.11
N GLU A 92 -11.93 7.41 -38.14
CA GLU A 92 -13.18 8.15 -38.20
C GLU A 92 -14.39 7.23 -38.46
N CYS A 93 -14.33 5.96 -38.02
CA CYS A 93 -15.38 4.97 -38.26
C CYS A 93 -16.31 4.84 -37.05
N ASP A 94 -17.56 4.49 -37.30
CA ASP A 94 -18.55 4.15 -36.28
C ASP A 94 -18.78 2.64 -36.27
N LEU A 95 -18.31 1.97 -35.23
CA LEU A 95 -18.52 0.55 -34.93
C LEU A 95 -19.35 0.38 -33.65
N ALA A 96 -20.11 1.39 -33.24
CA ALA A 96 -20.90 1.31 -32.03
C ALA A 96 -21.99 0.22 -32.16
N ARG A 97 -22.14 -0.60 -31.11
CA ARG A 97 -23.14 -1.68 -31.03
C ARG A 97 -23.02 -2.69 -32.19
N THR A 98 -21.79 -2.99 -32.61
CA THR A 98 -21.50 -4.03 -33.60
C THR A 98 -21.07 -5.32 -32.92
N GLU A 99 -21.40 -6.46 -33.52
CA GLU A 99 -20.92 -7.76 -33.05
C GLU A 99 -19.57 -8.03 -33.73
N LEU A 100 -18.50 -8.05 -32.96
CA LEU A 100 -17.11 -8.23 -33.37
C LEU A 100 -16.46 -9.42 -32.63
N ASP A 101 -17.27 -10.32 -32.07
CA ASP A 101 -16.79 -11.48 -31.33
C ASP A 101 -15.88 -12.36 -32.19
N GLY A 102 -14.77 -12.81 -31.63
CA GLY A 102 -13.78 -13.65 -32.32
C GLY A 102 -13.01 -12.94 -33.43
N CYS A 103 -13.18 -11.62 -33.61
CA CYS A 103 -12.44 -10.89 -34.64
C CYS A 103 -10.94 -10.88 -34.39
N ASP A 104 -10.18 -10.84 -35.49
CA ASP A 104 -8.74 -10.67 -35.45
C ASP A 104 -8.35 -9.22 -35.74
N PHE A 105 -7.94 -8.47 -34.72
CA PHE A 105 -7.42 -7.12 -34.81
C PHE A 105 -5.89 -7.05 -34.65
N THR A 106 -5.18 -8.15 -34.93
CA THR A 106 -3.71 -8.18 -34.87
C THR A 106 -3.10 -7.03 -35.67
N ASP A 107 -2.23 -6.22 -35.05
CA ASP A 107 -1.57 -5.04 -35.62
C ASP A 107 -2.54 -3.98 -36.20
N ALA A 108 -3.83 -4.04 -35.86
CA ALA A 108 -4.80 -3.04 -36.33
C ALA A 108 -4.59 -1.70 -35.62
N SER A 109 -4.78 -0.62 -36.38
CA SER A 109 -4.69 0.75 -35.87
C SER A 109 -6.02 1.45 -35.99
N VAL A 110 -6.58 1.82 -34.83
CA VAL A 110 -7.85 2.53 -34.69
C VAL A 110 -7.55 3.97 -34.28
N VAL A 111 -8.10 4.93 -35.03
CA VAL A 111 -7.93 6.36 -34.75
C VAL A 111 -9.26 7.08 -34.87
N ALA A 112 -9.58 7.93 -33.89
CA ALA A 112 -10.77 8.78 -33.93
C ALA A 112 -12.08 8.02 -34.26
N SER A 113 -12.20 6.79 -33.77
CA SER A 113 -13.33 5.89 -34.10
C SER A 113 -14.10 5.51 -32.82
N THR A 114 -15.34 5.05 -32.98
CA THR A 114 -16.18 4.62 -31.85
C THR A 114 -16.49 3.13 -31.94
N PHE A 115 -16.38 2.47 -30.79
CA PHE A 115 -16.69 1.06 -30.49
C PHE A 115 -17.64 1.01 -29.29
N GLN A 116 -18.39 2.08 -29.04
CA GLN A 116 -19.29 2.15 -27.90
C GLN A 116 -20.27 0.97 -27.89
N GLN A 117 -20.35 0.25 -26.78
CA GLN A 117 -21.20 -0.94 -26.62
C GLN A 117 -20.96 -2.02 -27.69
N ALA A 118 -19.78 -2.06 -28.30
CA ALA A 118 -19.42 -3.12 -29.23
C ALA A 118 -19.02 -4.39 -28.47
N GLU A 119 -19.31 -5.54 -29.06
CA GLU A 119 -19.00 -6.85 -28.50
C GLU A 119 -17.74 -7.39 -29.19
N LEU A 120 -16.61 -7.40 -28.49
CA LEU A 120 -15.31 -7.90 -28.98
C LEU A 120 -14.83 -9.10 -28.13
N SER A 121 -15.74 -9.94 -27.67
CA SER A 121 -15.37 -11.10 -26.86
C SER A 121 -14.54 -12.07 -27.69
N GLU A 122 -13.55 -12.71 -27.09
CA GLU A 122 -12.64 -13.67 -27.75
C GLU A 122 -11.82 -13.07 -28.92
N ALA A 123 -11.79 -11.74 -29.06
CA ALA A 123 -11.01 -11.08 -30.10
C ALA A 123 -9.49 -11.21 -29.86
N ARG A 124 -8.73 -11.23 -30.96
CA ARG A 124 -7.26 -11.19 -30.94
C ARG A 124 -6.80 -9.74 -31.08
N LEU A 125 -6.03 -9.25 -30.12
CA LEU A 125 -5.59 -7.85 -30.03
C LEU A 125 -4.06 -7.70 -30.06
N ASP A 126 -3.35 -8.70 -30.61
CA ASP A 126 -1.89 -8.69 -30.72
C ASP A 126 -1.39 -7.40 -31.38
N GLY A 127 -0.73 -6.50 -30.65
CA GLY A 127 -0.20 -5.24 -31.21
C GLY A 127 -1.28 -4.20 -31.56
N PHE A 128 -2.50 -4.38 -31.06
CA PHE A 128 -3.62 -3.48 -31.30
C PHE A 128 -3.37 -2.08 -30.72
N THR A 129 -3.68 -1.05 -31.51
CA THR A 129 -3.57 0.34 -31.09
C THR A 129 -4.87 1.10 -31.30
N ALA A 130 -5.31 1.83 -30.29
CA ALA A 130 -6.45 2.73 -30.34
C ALA A 130 -6.08 4.11 -29.82
N ILE A 131 -6.25 5.13 -30.66
CA ILE A 131 -5.89 6.52 -30.37
C ILE A 131 -7.10 7.41 -30.60
N ASP A 132 -7.35 8.37 -29.71
CA ASP A 132 -8.46 9.33 -29.83
C ASP A 132 -9.83 8.65 -30.02
N SER A 133 -10.00 7.45 -29.49
CA SER A 133 -11.13 6.57 -29.81
C SER A 133 -12.00 6.30 -28.58
N SER A 134 -13.23 5.84 -28.78
CA SER A 134 -14.15 5.50 -27.69
C SER A 134 -14.52 4.04 -27.73
N PHE A 135 -14.43 3.38 -26.59
CA PHE A 135 -14.81 2.00 -26.30
C PHE A 135 -15.76 1.95 -25.10
N GLU A 136 -16.41 3.06 -24.74
CA GLU A 136 -17.32 3.12 -23.59
C GLU A 136 -18.35 1.97 -23.64
N ASP A 137 -18.53 1.28 -22.52
CA ASP A 137 -19.36 0.06 -22.39
C ASP A 137 -18.98 -1.11 -23.32
N ALA A 138 -17.82 -1.10 -23.97
CA ALA A 138 -17.42 -2.20 -24.85
C ALA A 138 -17.05 -3.46 -24.05
N VAL A 139 -17.32 -4.62 -24.64
CA VAL A 139 -17.09 -5.92 -24.00
C VAL A 139 -15.95 -6.64 -24.70
N LEU A 140 -14.82 -6.80 -24.00
CA LEU A 140 -13.57 -7.42 -24.46
C LEU A 140 -13.22 -8.67 -23.64
N ASN A 141 -14.25 -9.45 -23.28
CA ASN A 141 -14.09 -10.66 -22.48
C ASN A 141 -13.25 -11.70 -23.21
N GLN A 142 -12.38 -12.41 -22.47
CA GLN A 142 -11.58 -13.53 -23.02
C GLN A 142 -10.74 -13.14 -24.25
N THR A 143 -10.43 -11.87 -24.40
CA THR A 143 -9.52 -11.40 -25.45
C THR A 143 -8.12 -11.91 -25.21
N VAL A 144 -7.38 -12.11 -26.30
CA VAL A 144 -6.01 -12.63 -26.26
C VAL A 144 -5.08 -11.68 -27.00
N ALA A 145 -3.97 -11.33 -26.35
CA ALA A 145 -2.87 -10.60 -26.97
C ALA A 145 -1.54 -11.05 -26.36
N ASP A 146 -0.74 -11.76 -27.15
CA ASP A 146 0.64 -12.11 -26.82
C ASP A 146 1.60 -10.91 -26.97
N ALA A 147 1.14 -9.86 -27.67
CA ALA A 147 1.80 -8.55 -27.75
C ALA A 147 1.01 -7.48 -26.98
N GLY A 148 1.59 -6.28 -26.85
CA GLY A 148 0.95 -5.17 -26.14
C GLY A 148 -0.32 -4.65 -26.82
N VAL A 149 -1.32 -4.30 -26.00
CA VAL A 149 -2.53 -3.58 -26.37
C VAL A 149 -2.41 -2.15 -25.87
N GLU A 150 -2.57 -1.17 -26.76
CA GLU A 150 -2.38 0.24 -26.44
C GLU A 150 -3.66 1.05 -26.68
N PHE A 151 -4.12 1.73 -25.63
CA PHE A 151 -5.12 2.78 -25.71
C PHE A 151 -4.48 4.11 -25.28
N ARG A 152 -4.59 5.13 -26.14
CA ARG A 152 -4.12 6.49 -25.84
C ARG A 152 -5.18 7.53 -26.12
N ASN A 153 -5.29 8.52 -25.23
CA ASN A 153 -6.28 9.59 -25.35
C ASN A 153 -7.68 9.08 -25.71
N SER A 154 -8.06 7.94 -25.11
CA SER A 154 -9.24 7.17 -25.49
C SER A 154 -10.18 7.01 -24.29
N ASN A 155 -11.46 6.83 -24.58
CA ASN A 155 -12.48 6.56 -23.57
C ASN A 155 -12.71 5.05 -23.45
N LEU A 156 -12.48 4.52 -22.26
CA LEU A 156 -12.61 3.12 -21.84
C LEU A 156 -13.54 2.99 -20.62
N ASP A 157 -14.41 3.97 -20.40
CA ASP A 157 -15.36 3.97 -19.30
C ASP A 157 -16.25 2.71 -19.34
N ASP A 158 -16.37 2.03 -18.21
CA ASP A 158 -17.13 0.79 -18.00
C ASP A 158 -16.80 -0.35 -19.00
N VAL A 159 -15.56 -0.36 -19.53
CA VAL A 159 -15.10 -1.44 -20.40
C VAL A 159 -14.87 -2.73 -19.63
N VAL A 160 -15.32 -3.85 -20.21
CA VAL A 160 -15.23 -5.17 -19.58
C VAL A 160 -14.16 -6.02 -20.26
N PHE A 161 -13.03 -6.24 -19.58
CA PHE A 161 -11.89 -7.03 -20.04
C PHE A 161 -11.76 -8.37 -19.29
N THR A 162 -12.85 -8.97 -18.82
CA THR A 162 -12.76 -10.12 -17.89
C THR A 162 -12.19 -11.37 -18.54
N ARG A 163 -11.41 -12.13 -17.76
CA ARG A 163 -10.78 -13.40 -18.19
C ARG A 163 -9.93 -13.26 -19.45
N ALA A 164 -9.44 -12.06 -19.75
CA ALA A 164 -8.54 -11.81 -20.87
C ALA A 164 -7.11 -12.29 -20.53
N THR A 165 -6.30 -12.52 -21.56
CA THR A 165 -4.87 -12.81 -21.43
C THR A 165 -4.11 -11.85 -22.33
N VAL A 166 -3.45 -10.86 -21.73
CA VAL A 166 -2.74 -9.81 -22.46
C VAL A 166 -1.31 -9.63 -21.95
N ASP A 167 -0.31 -9.59 -22.81
CA ASP A 167 1.09 -9.41 -22.41
C ASP A 167 1.29 -8.04 -21.75
N SER A 168 0.77 -6.98 -22.35
CA SER A 168 0.74 -5.66 -21.71
C SER A 168 -0.47 -4.85 -22.13
N LEU A 169 -0.99 -4.06 -21.19
CA LEU A 169 -2.09 -3.12 -21.39
C LEU A 169 -1.61 -1.72 -21.04
N THR A 170 -1.59 -0.83 -22.04
CA THR A 170 -1.20 0.57 -21.88
C THR A 170 -2.43 1.46 -21.99
N LEU A 171 -2.62 2.36 -21.01
CA LEU A 171 -3.82 3.16 -20.80
C LEU A 171 -3.52 4.66 -20.67
N ASP A 172 -2.44 5.14 -21.30
CA ASP A 172 -1.95 6.52 -21.11
C ASP A 172 -2.96 7.57 -21.60
N ASP A 173 -3.16 8.63 -20.83
CA ASP A 173 -4.10 9.71 -21.15
C ASP A 173 -5.55 9.24 -21.36
N THR A 174 -5.96 8.09 -20.78
CA THR A 174 -7.31 7.53 -20.98
C THR A 174 -8.27 7.85 -19.84
N VAL A 175 -9.57 7.73 -20.12
CA VAL A 175 -10.63 7.63 -19.11
C VAL A 175 -11.02 6.16 -19.06
N ALA A 176 -10.61 5.44 -18.01
CA ALA A 176 -10.87 4.01 -17.83
C ALA A 176 -11.57 3.78 -16.48
N THR A 177 -12.55 4.63 -16.18
CA THR A 177 -13.37 4.51 -14.98
C THR A 177 -14.22 3.24 -15.06
N GLY A 178 -14.35 2.52 -13.95
CA GLY A 178 -15.13 1.27 -13.91
C GLY A 178 -14.58 0.09 -14.72
N ILE A 179 -13.41 0.22 -15.37
CA ILE A 179 -12.82 -0.85 -16.19
C ILE A 179 -12.70 -2.16 -15.39
N ASP A 180 -13.22 -3.26 -15.95
CA ASP A 180 -13.25 -4.56 -15.28
C ASP A 180 -12.20 -5.52 -15.84
N LEU A 181 -11.16 -5.75 -15.04
CA LEU A 181 -10.05 -6.67 -15.31
C LEU A 181 -10.16 -7.96 -14.49
N THR A 182 -11.35 -8.31 -14.00
CA THR A 182 -11.56 -9.51 -13.17
C THR A 182 -11.07 -10.78 -13.87
N GLU A 183 -10.31 -11.60 -13.13
CA GLU A 183 -9.71 -12.87 -13.59
C GLU A 183 -8.82 -12.72 -14.83
N THR A 184 -8.34 -11.51 -15.11
CA THR A 184 -7.43 -11.24 -16.24
C THR A 184 -6.00 -11.60 -15.86
N ILE A 185 -5.27 -12.14 -16.84
CA ILE A 185 -3.83 -12.35 -16.75
C ILE A 185 -3.16 -11.27 -17.59
N CYS A 186 -2.42 -10.38 -16.93
CA CYS A 186 -1.71 -9.29 -17.58
C CYS A 186 -0.21 -9.33 -17.25
N GLY A 187 0.65 -9.39 -18.26
CA GLY A 187 2.09 -9.32 -18.02
C GLY A 187 2.51 -7.96 -17.45
N ALA A 188 1.97 -6.86 -17.99
CA ALA A 188 2.17 -5.52 -17.45
C ALA A 188 1.00 -4.56 -17.69
N ILE A 189 0.64 -3.77 -16.68
CA ILE A 189 -0.30 -2.65 -16.82
C ILE A 189 0.48 -1.33 -16.71
N ARG A 190 0.32 -0.44 -17.69
CA ARG A 190 0.94 0.89 -17.70
C ARG A 190 -0.13 1.96 -17.85
N ALA A 191 -0.06 2.98 -16.99
CA ALA A 191 -0.98 4.11 -17.03
C ALA A 191 -0.28 5.37 -16.49
N THR A 192 -0.37 6.45 -17.27
CA THR A 192 -0.01 7.81 -16.85
C THR A 192 -1.12 8.78 -17.19
N ASP A 193 -1.40 9.73 -16.29
CA ASP A 193 -2.46 10.73 -16.47
C ASP A 193 -3.85 10.13 -16.77
N THR A 194 -4.10 8.93 -16.26
CA THR A 194 -5.30 8.13 -16.48
C THR A 194 -6.30 8.24 -15.32
N ASP A 195 -7.60 8.20 -15.63
CA ASP A 195 -8.64 8.00 -14.62
C ASP A 195 -9.05 6.51 -14.56
N LEU A 196 -8.63 5.83 -13.51
CA LEU A 196 -8.95 4.44 -13.14
C LEU A 196 -9.87 4.39 -11.92
N SER A 197 -10.67 5.44 -11.69
CA SER A 197 -11.62 5.44 -10.57
C SER A 197 -12.61 4.28 -10.73
N ASP A 198 -12.92 3.61 -9.62
CA ASP A 198 -13.82 2.46 -9.57
C ASP A 198 -13.40 1.24 -10.42
N ALA A 199 -12.17 1.22 -10.95
CA ALA A 199 -11.62 0.07 -11.68
C ALA A 199 -11.65 -1.21 -10.85
N ILE A 200 -11.92 -2.35 -11.48
CA ILE A 200 -12.13 -3.64 -10.84
C ILE A 200 -11.01 -4.60 -11.23
N LEU A 201 -10.17 -4.96 -10.27
CA LEU A 201 -9.11 -5.96 -10.41
C LEU A 201 -9.34 -7.02 -9.33
N ILE A 202 -10.18 -8.02 -9.63
CA ILE A 202 -10.47 -9.12 -8.70
C ILE A 202 -9.82 -10.39 -9.23
N THR A 203 -9.00 -11.04 -8.39
CA THR A 203 -8.27 -12.26 -8.77
C THR A 203 -7.49 -12.11 -10.08
N THR A 204 -7.04 -10.89 -10.35
CA THR A 204 -6.22 -10.53 -11.51
C THR A 204 -4.76 -10.88 -11.19
N ASP A 205 -4.04 -11.40 -12.16
CA ASP A 205 -2.60 -11.65 -12.08
C ASP A 205 -1.88 -10.57 -12.90
N VAL A 206 -1.11 -9.70 -12.24
CA VAL A 206 -0.37 -8.63 -12.90
C VAL A 206 1.11 -8.74 -12.55
N GLY A 207 1.93 -9.07 -13.54
CA GLY A 207 3.37 -9.23 -13.33
C GLY A 207 4.09 -7.93 -12.95
N ASP A 208 3.76 -6.85 -13.64
CA ASP A 208 4.37 -5.53 -13.44
C ASP A 208 3.34 -4.41 -13.62
N ILE A 209 3.06 -3.66 -12.57
CA ILE A 209 2.10 -2.55 -12.61
C ILE A 209 2.83 -1.20 -12.51
N ARG A 210 2.65 -0.30 -13.48
CA ARG A 210 3.17 1.07 -13.42
C ARG A 210 2.05 2.06 -13.64
N VAL A 211 1.51 2.56 -12.54
CA VAL A 211 0.44 3.54 -12.52
C VAL A 211 0.97 4.75 -11.75
N GLU A 212 1.25 5.85 -12.45
CA GLU A 212 1.88 7.02 -11.83
C GLU A 212 0.99 8.25 -11.98
N GLY A 213 0.76 8.97 -10.87
CA GLY A 213 -0.04 10.20 -10.88
C GLY A 213 -1.52 10.04 -11.26
N CYS A 214 -2.02 8.81 -11.36
CA CYS A 214 -3.38 8.50 -11.82
C CYS A 214 -4.42 8.65 -10.70
N ARG A 215 -5.69 8.79 -11.10
CA ARG A 215 -6.83 8.66 -10.17
C ARG A 215 -7.24 7.20 -10.12
N VAL A 216 -7.30 6.62 -8.94
CA VAL A 216 -7.63 5.20 -8.70
C VAL A 216 -8.61 5.12 -7.51
N ARG A 217 -9.45 6.14 -7.38
CA ARG A 217 -10.36 6.33 -6.23
C ARG A 217 -11.45 5.28 -6.27
N GLY A 218 -11.77 4.67 -5.14
CA GLY A 218 -12.85 3.68 -5.05
C GLY A 218 -12.57 2.34 -5.75
N ALA A 219 -11.43 2.20 -6.44
CA ALA A 219 -11.06 0.99 -7.15
C ALA A 219 -11.09 -0.26 -6.25
N VAL A 220 -11.45 -1.40 -6.84
CA VAL A 220 -11.61 -2.68 -6.17
C VAL A 220 -10.50 -3.62 -6.62
N ILE A 221 -9.39 -3.65 -5.89
CA ILE A 221 -8.22 -4.49 -6.15
C ILE A 221 -8.18 -5.61 -5.09
N ARG A 222 -8.80 -6.76 -5.36
CA ARG A 222 -9.00 -7.79 -4.32
C ARG A 222 -8.41 -9.13 -4.71
N ARG A 223 -7.61 -9.70 -3.80
CA ARG A 223 -6.94 -10.99 -4.01
C ARG A 223 -6.14 -11.02 -5.32
N THR A 224 -5.53 -9.88 -5.61
CA THR A 224 -4.75 -9.64 -6.82
C THR A 224 -3.27 -9.81 -6.48
N ALA A 225 -2.49 -10.37 -7.40
CA ALA A 225 -1.04 -10.44 -7.29
C ALA A 225 -0.42 -9.24 -8.00
N LEU A 226 0.29 -8.40 -7.24
CA LEU A 226 1.05 -7.23 -7.68
C LEU A 226 2.48 -7.40 -7.17
N ASP A 227 3.22 -8.35 -7.74
CA ASP A 227 4.53 -8.76 -7.16
C ASP A 227 5.61 -7.69 -7.29
N THR A 228 5.50 -6.79 -8.28
CA THR A 228 6.34 -5.60 -8.43
C THR A 228 5.55 -4.49 -9.10
N GLY A 229 5.86 -3.23 -8.79
CA GLY A 229 5.23 -2.11 -9.47
C GLY A 229 5.27 -0.79 -8.72
N SER A 230 4.54 0.19 -9.25
CA SER A 230 4.41 1.54 -8.71
C SER A 230 2.98 2.03 -8.85
N PHE A 231 2.47 2.61 -7.77
CA PHE A 231 1.29 3.48 -7.67
C PHE A 231 1.71 4.90 -7.24
N ALA A 232 2.96 5.29 -7.44
CA ALA A 232 3.51 6.52 -6.90
C ALA A 232 2.68 7.75 -7.30
N MET A 233 2.46 8.65 -6.34
CA MET A 233 1.69 9.89 -6.49
C MET A 233 0.23 9.69 -6.93
N CYS A 234 -0.32 8.48 -6.85
CA CYS A 234 -1.71 8.22 -7.22
C CYS A 234 -2.71 8.60 -6.12
N ASP A 235 -3.97 8.72 -6.51
CA ASP A 235 -5.12 8.89 -5.61
C ASP A 235 -5.91 7.59 -5.48
N LEU A 236 -5.61 6.79 -4.46
CA LEU A 236 -6.29 5.54 -4.08
C LEU A 236 -7.27 5.74 -2.89
N ARG A 237 -7.78 6.95 -2.68
CA ARG A 237 -8.74 7.20 -1.58
C ARG A 237 -9.95 6.29 -1.70
N ASP A 238 -10.40 5.77 -0.56
CA ASP A 238 -11.55 4.86 -0.45
C ASP A 238 -11.44 3.56 -1.28
N ALA A 239 -10.27 3.25 -1.86
CA ALA A 239 -10.04 2.03 -2.61
C ALA A 239 -10.08 0.79 -1.70
N THR A 240 -10.35 -0.38 -2.28
CA THR A 240 -10.39 -1.66 -1.55
C THR A 240 -9.33 -2.60 -2.07
N LEU A 241 -8.28 -2.80 -1.27
CA LEU A 241 -7.12 -3.64 -1.56
C LEU A 241 -7.13 -5.00 -0.84
N ASN A 242 -8.23 -5.38 -0.17
CA ASN A 242 -8.26 -6.54 0.74
C ASN A 242 -7.72 -7.85 0.12
N GLY A 243 -6.79 -8.50 0.83
CA GLY A 243 -6.20 -9.78 0.45
C GLY A 243 -5.21 -9.70 -0.71
N THR A 244 -4.82 -8.49 -1.14
CA THR A 244 -3.90 -8.28 -2.27
C THR A 244 -2.45 -8.47 -1.84
N SER A 245 -1.67 -9.13 -2.69
CA SER A 245 -0.22 -9.23 -2.58
C SER A 245 0.41 -8.09 -3.33
N ALA A 246 1.15 -7.22 -2.65
CA ALA A 246 1.82 -6.04 -3.18
C ALA A 246 3.24 -5.95 -2.61
N VAL A 247 4.03 -7.01 -2.82
CA VAL A 247 5.41 -7.14 -2.33
C VAL A 247 6.30 -6.18 -3.11
N SER A 248 7.18 -5.43 -2.44
CA SER A 248 8.12 -4.51 -3.11
C SER A 248 7.46 -3.46 -4.05
N VAL A 249 6.17 -3.17 -3.88
CA VAL A 249 5.45 -2.16 -4.66
C VAL A 249 5.69 -0.77 -4.08
N GLU A 250 5.83 0.23 -4.95
CA GLU A 250 6.00 1.63 -4.58
C GLU A 250 4.66 2.36 -4.50
N PHE A 251 4.30 2.84 -3.31
CA PHE A 251 3.17 3.72 -3.00
C PHE A 251 3.64 5.09 -2.50
N ASP A 252 4.84 5.53 -2.89
CA ASP A 252 5.41 6.80 -2.44
C ASP A 252 4.50 7.99 -2.81
N ALA A 253 4.29 8.89 -1.84
CA ALA A 253 3.40 10.05 -1.95
C ALA A 253 1.95 9.74 -2.41
N THR A 254 1.51 8.49 -2.27
CA THR A 254 0.17 8.04 -2.65
C THR A 254 -0.86 8.46 -1.61
N ARG A 255 -2.09 8.78 -2.05
CA ARG A 255 -3.22 9.06 -1.16
C ARG A 255 -4.06 7.82 -1.01
N LEU A 256 -4.04 7.21 0.17
CA LEU A 256 -4.77 5.99 0.55
C LEU A 256 -5.78 6.27 1.67
N SER A 257 -6.09 7.54 1.96
CA SER A 257 -6.99 7.88 3.06
C SER A 257 -8.36 7.20 2.90
N GLY A 258 -8.82 6.56 3.98
CA GLY A 258 -10.06 5.77 4.01
C GLY A 258 -10.02 4.44 3.25
N ALA A 259 -8.88 4.05 2.66
CA ALA A 259 -8.77 2.78 1.93
C ALA A 259 -8.91 1.57 2.86
N ARG A 260 -9.37 0.45 2.29
CA ARG A 260 -9.50 -0.84 2.98
C ARG A 260 -8.43 -1.79 2.48
N CYS A 261 -7.41 -2.01 3.29
CA CYS A 261 -6.23 -2.81 3.00
C CYS A 261 -6.08 -3.92 4.04
N ARG A 262 -7.14 -4.71 4.25
CA ARG A 262 -7.13 -5.83 5.22
C ARG A 262 -6.47 -7.07 4.65
N GLU A 263 -5.75 -7.81 5.47
CA GLU A 263 -5.10 -9.08 5.09
C GLU A 263 -4.19 -8.93 3.85
N CYS A 264 -3.58 -7.76 3.66
CA CYS A 264 -2.69 -7.48 2.53
C CYS A 264 -1.25 -7.91 2.85
N THR A 265 -0.50 -8.26 1.81
CA THR A 265 0.93 -8.55 1.88
C THR A 265 1.71 -7.39 1.26
N PHE A 266 2.25 -6.50 2.07
CA PHE A 266 3.03 -5.32 1.69
C PHE A 266 4.52 -5.43 2.07
N ASN A 267 5.06 -6.65 2.10
CA ASN A 267 6.45 -6.88 2.45
C ASN A 267 7.37 -6.07 1.54
N ASP A 268 8.35 -5.36 2.12
CA ASP A 268 9.30 -4.50 1.42
C ASP A 268 8.70 -3.38 0.56
N ALA A 269 7.40 -3.11 0.67
CA ALA A 269 6.74 -2.01 -0.06
C ALA A 269 7.20 -0.64 0.44
N SER A 270 7.11 0.38 -0.43
CA SER A 270 7.45 1.76 -0.06
C SER A 270 6.19 2.62 0.04
N PHE A 271 5.99 3.32 1.16
CA PHE A 271 4.88 4.23 1.44
C PHE A 271 5.40 5.60 1.86
N ARG A 272 6.54 6.04 1.32
CA ARG A 272 7.21 7.25 1.83
C ARG A 272 6.36 8.48 1.56
N GLY A 273 6.06 9.22 2.63
CA GLY A 273 5.20 10.40 2.55
C GLY A 273 3.76 10.13 2.10
N ALA A 274 3.30 8.86 2.11
CA ALA A 274 1.93 8.51 1.75
C ALA A 274 0.93 9.00 2.81
N ASP A 275 -0.27 9.35 2.37
CA ASP A 275 -1.42 9.62 3.24
C ASP A 275 -2.20 8.31 3.44
N LEU A 276 -1.97 7.65 4.57
CA LEU A 276 -2.69 6.44 5.00
C LEU A 276 -3.71 6.76 6.11
N SER A 277 -4.16 8.01 6.24
CA SER A 277 -5.05 8.40 7.33
C SER A 277 -6.41 7.70 7.24
N GLY A 278 -6.88 7.13 8.35
CA GLY A 278 -8.12 6.35 8.39
C GLY A 278 -8.10 5.05 7.58
N THR A 279 -6.94 4.60 7.09
CA THR A 279 -6.82 3.32 6.35
C THR A 279 -7.04 2.16 7.28
N ASP A 280 -7.76 1.13 6.82
CA ASP A 280 -7.85 -0.13 7.54
C ASP A 280 -6.76 -1.11 7.06
N LEU A 281 -5.76 -1.35 7.90
CA LEU A 281 -4.63 -2.25 7.69
C LEU A 281 -4.73 -3.50 8.58
N THR A 282 -5.95 -3.88 9.00
CA THR A 282 -6.16 -5.02 9.90
C THR A 282 -5.55 -6.30 9.31
N ASP A 283 -4.75 -7.00 10.12
CA ASP A 283 -4.06 -8.25 9.79
C ASP A 283 -3.14 -8.19 8.55
N SER A 284 -2.70 -6.99 8.15
CA SER A 284 -1.78 -6.83 7.02
C SER A 284 -0.31 -6.99 7.41
N ASP A 285 0.49 -7.57 6.52
CA ASP A 285 1.94 -7.72 6.69
C ASP A 285 2.67 -6.58 5.96
N LEU A 286 3.31 -5.70 6.73
CA LEU A 286 4.13 -4.58 6.26
C LEU A 286 5.61 -4.81 6.61
N THR A 287 6.05 -6.06 6.78
CA THR A 287 7.43 -6.38 7.16
C THR A 287 8.43 -5.78 6.16
N GLY A 288 9.48 -5.12 6.66
CA GLY A 288 10.52 -4.50 5.82
C GLY A 288 10.13 -3.21 5.11
N SER A 289 8.84 -2.85 5.08
CA SER A 289 8.32 -1.69 4.34
C SER A 289 8.93 -0.34 4.78
N SER A 290 8.85 0.68 3.91
CA SER A 290 9.28 2.04 4.22
C SER A 290 8.08 2.98 4.38
N LEU A 291 7.69 3.30 5.61
CA LEU A 291 6.61 4.24 5.95
C LEU A 291 7.16 5.61 6.38
N LYS A 292 8.35 5.97 5.90
CA LYS A 292 9.04 7.19 6.30
C LYS A 292 8.17 8.41 5.98
N ASN A 293 7.91 9.24 6.98
CA ASN A 293 7.05 10.43 6.90
C ASN A 293 5.59 10.14 6.45
N ALA A 294 5.13 8.90 6.48
CA ALA A 294 3.75 8.56 6.17
C ALA A 294 2.78 9.06 7.27
N ASP A 295 1.54 9.33 6.88
CA ASP A 295 0.48 9.70 7.81
C ASP A 295 -0.46 8.52 8.06
N LEU A 296 -0.35 7.86 9.22
CA LEU A 296 -1.24 6.79 9.67
C LEU A 296 -2.26 7.28 10.72
N SER A 297 -2.57 8.58 10.74
CA SER A 297 -3.50 9.11 11.74
C SER A 297 -4.90 8.49 11.57
N GLY A 298 -5.49 7.98 12.65
CA GLY A 298 -6.78 7.28 12.61
C GLY A 298 -6.78 5.92 11.90
N ALA A 299 -5.61 5.41 11.48
CA ALA A 299 -5.52 4.11 10.81
C ALA A 299 -5.81 2.95 11.78
N VAL A 300 -6.38 1.87 11.26
CA VAL A 300 -6.61 0.63 12.03
C VAL A 300 -5.48 -0.35 11.73
N LEU A 301 -4.60 -0.58 12.71
CA LEU A 301 -3.41 -1.44 12.62
C LEU A 301 -3.54 -2.71 13.46
N ASP A 302 -4.76 -3.09 13.80
CA ASP A 302 -5.10 -4.28 14.56
C ASP A 302 -4.52 -5.54 13.91
N GLY A 303 -3.63 -6.25 14.62
CA GLY A 303 -2.98 -7.45 14.07
C GLY A 303 -1.91 -7.20 13.00
N ALA A 304 -1.68 -5.96 12.57
CA ALA A 304 -0.71 -5.64 11.54
C ALA A 304 0.73 -5.95 11.97
N THR A 305 1.56 -6.41 11.03
CA THR A 305 2.99 -6.69 11.25
C THR A 305 3.84 -5.62 10.59
N LEU A 306 4.52 -4.78 11.39
CA LEU A 306 5.42 -3.71 10.95
C LEU A 306 6.88 -4.03 11.30
N GLN A 307 7.24 -5.29 11.51
CA GLN A 307 8.62 -5.66 11.86
C GLN A 307 9.58 -5.24 10.75
N GLU A 308 10.80 -4.87 11.11
CA GLU A 308 11.81 -4.43 10.14
C GLU A 308 11.43 -3.18 9.32
N SER A 309 10.27 -2.56 9.52
CA SER A 309 9.82 -1.39 8.75
C SER A 309 10.48 -0.06 9.20
N ASP A 310 10.53 0.91 8.28
CA ASP A 310 10.97 2.28 8.59
C ASP A 310 9.79 3.17 8.94
N LEU A 311 9.66 3.45 10.23
CA LEU A 311 8.62 4.31 10.78
C LEU A 311 9.14 5.73 11.08
N SER A 312 10.29 6.12 10.52
CA SER A 312 10.89 7.44 10.80
C SER A 312 9.96 8.57 10.37
N GLY A 313 9.60 9.45 11.29
CA GLY A 313 8.71 10.58 11.01
C GLY A 313 7.24 10.22 10.77
N VAL A 314 6.84 8.96 11.02
CA VAL A 314 5.46 8.53 10.86
C VAL A 314 4.54 9.25 11.85
N ARG A 315 3.31 9.57 11.42
CA ARG A 315 2.24 10.05 12.30
C ARG A 315 1.30 8.90 12.63
N LEU A 316 0.98 8.73 13.92
CA LEU A 316 0.14 7.65 14.44
C LEU A 316 -0.94 8.20 15.39
N GLN A 317 -1.33 9.48 15.24
CA GLN A 317 -2.35 10.06 16.10
C GLN A 317 -3.67 9.31 15.93
N ASP A 318 -4.32 8.93 17.03
CA ASP A 318 -5.62 8.24 17.03
C ASP A 318 -5.64 6.90 16.25
N ALA A 319 -4.47 6.31 15.97
CA ALA A 319 -4.40 5.00 15.32
C ALA A 319 -4.84 3.89 16.30
N SER A 320 -5.59 2.90 15.82
CA SER A 320 -5.99 1.73 16.61
C SER A 320 -4.93 0.65 16.50
N ILE A 321 -4.54 0.06 17.63
CA ILE A 321 -3.65 -1.10 17.69
C ILE A 321 -4.14 -2.10 18.73
N ASN A 322 -3.70 -3.35 18.62
CA ASN A 322 -4.00 -4.37 19.63
C ASN A 322 -2.74 -5.17 20.01
N ARG A 323 -2.92 -6.19 20.87
CA ARG A 323 -1.81 -7.02 21.38
C ARG A 323 -1.08 -7.82 20.30
N SER A 324 -1.72 -8.03 19.15
CA SER A 324 -1.17 -8.77 18.02
C SER A 324 -0.35 -7.87 17.10
N THR A 325 -0.56 -6.55 17.14
CA THR A 325 0.21 -5.58 16.34
C THR A 325 1.69 -5.65 16.68
N ARG A 326 2.55 -5.82 15.67
CA ARG A 326 4.01 -5.97 15.85
C ARG A 326 4.74 -4.76 15.30
N PHE A 327 5.50 -4.06 16.13
CA PHE A 327 6.33 -2.92 15.72
C PHE A 327 7.82 -3.30 15.61
N PRO A 328 8.64 -2.52 14.88
CA PRO A 328 10.08 -2.76 14.77
C PRO A 328 10.78 -2.84 16.14
N SER A 329 11.73 -3.74 16.31
CA SER A 329 12.56 -3.80 17.53
C SER A 329 13.67 -2.74 17.51
N LEU A 330 14.22 -2.38 18.68
CA LEU A 330 15.35 -1.44 18.75
C LEU A 330 16.55 -1.92 17.92
N THR A 331 16.81 -3.23 17.96
CA THR A 331 17.91 -3.85 17.23
C THR A 331 17.70 -3.77 15.73
N GLU A 332 16.48 -3.95 15.24
CA GLU A 332 16.14 -3.79 13.81
C GLU A 332 16.43 -2.35 13.35
N LEU A 333 16.00 -1.35 14.11
CA LEU A 333 16.24 0.06 13.77
C LEU A 333 17.73 0.44 13.80
N GLU A 334 18.48 -0.12 14.76
CA GLU A 334 19.94 0.05 14.84
C GLU A 334 20.66 -0.56 13.63
N GLN A 335 20.25 -1.76 13.21
CA GLN A 335 20.82 -2.44 12.03
C GLN A 335 20.56 -1.65 10.73
N ARG A 336 19.43 -0.94 10.66
CA ARG A 336 19.10 -0.04 9.55
C ARG A 336 19.90 1.28 9.57
N GLY A 337 20.63 1.58 10.65
CA GLY A 337 21.45 2.78 10.75
C GLY A 337 20.67 4.06 11.04
N LEU A 338 19.48 3.99 11.64
CA LEU A 338 18.73 5.17 12.05
C LEU A 338 19.49 5.96 13.12
N GLU A 339 19.37 7.29 13.07
CA GLU A 339 20.00 8.13 14.08
C GLU A 339 19.24 8.07 15.42
N VAL A 340 19.97 8.28 16.53
CA VAL A 340 19.38 8.27 17.89
C VAL A 340 18.21 9.27 18.05
N PRO A 341 18.25 10.50 17.50
CA PRO A 341 17.12 11.43 17.57
C PRO A 341 15.86 10.93 16.85
N GLU A 342 16.01 10.27 15.70
CA GLU A 342 14.88 9.71 14.93
C GLU A 342 14.24 8.55 15.70
N MET A 343 15.06 7.63 16.22
CA MET A 343 14.60 6.55 17.08
C MET A 343 13.88 7.09 18.33
N LEU A 344 14.39 8.15 18.96
CA LEU A 344 13.74 8.79 20.11
C LEU A 344 12.36 9.35 19.76
N GLY A 345 12.22 9.96 18.57
CA GLY A 345 10.94 10.45 18.08
C GLY A 345 9.93 9.31 17.93
N LEU A 346 10.33 8.25 17.21
CA LEU A 346 9.50 7.07 16.99
C LEU A 346 9.07 6.41 18.30
N TYR A 347 10.02 6.12 19.20
CA TYR A 347 9.72 5.45 20.47
C TYR A 347 8.81 6.29 21.38
N ARG A 348 8.91 7.62 21.33
CA ARG A 348 7.98 8.49 22.06
C ARG A 348 6.56 8.31 21.53
N THR A 349 6.38 8.32 20.21
CA THR A 349 5.08 8.11 19.57
C THR A 349 4.51 6.73 19.88
N LEU A 350 5.33 5.67 19.75
CA LEU A 350 4.90 4.30 20.04
C LEU A 350 4.49 4.11 21.51
N VAL A 351 5.21 4.72 22.45
CA VAL A 351 4.86 4.64 23.87
C VAL A 351 3.53 5.32 24.15
N GLY A 352 3.28 6.50 23.56
CA GLY A 352 1.99 7.19 23.67
C GLY A 352 0.84 6.35 23.10
N LEU A 353 1.00 5.85 21.87
CA LEU A 353 0.02 4.99 21.21
C LEU A 353 -0.34 3.75 22.04
N LEU A 354 0.66 3.07 22.62
CA LEU A 354 0.43 1.91 23.47
C LEU A 354 -0.26 2.26 24.80
N GLU A 355 -0.10 3.48 25.30
CA GLU A 355 -0.78 3.96 26.50
C GLU A 355 -2.23 4.33 26.20
N ASP A 356 -2.48 4.98 25.07
CA ASP A 356 -3.82 5.37 24.62
C ASP A 356 -4.71 4.13 24.39
N GLU A 357 -4.14 3.01 23.93
CA GLU A 357 -4.82 1.72 23.74
C GLU A 357 -4.82 0.78 24.96
N ASP A 358 -4.49 1.29 26.17
CA ASP A 358 -4.46 0.51 27.42
C ASP A 358 -3.51 -0.73 27.39
N LEU A 359 -2.49 -0.73 26.52
CA LEU A 359 -1.52 -1.82 26.36
C LEU A 359 -0.31 -1.66 27.31
N THR A 360 -0.58 -1.58 28.61
CA THR A 360 0.40 -1.19 29.65
C THR A 360 1.70 -2.00 29.66
N ASP A 361 1.64 -3.32 29.46
CA ASP A 361 2.84 -4.18 29.48
C ASP A 361 3.74 -3.95 28.26
N ALA A 362 3.13 -3.71 27.09
CA ALA A 362 3.87 -3.39 25.88
C ALA A 362 4.44 -1.97 25.93
N ALA A 363 3.65 -1.00 26.40
CA ALA A 363 4.10 0.37 26.67
C ALA A 363 5.31 0.37 27.61
N PHE A 364 5.29 -0.42 28.68
CA PHE A 364 6.39 -0.54 29.62
C PHE A 364 7.68 -1.05 28.96
N ARG A 365 7.60 -2.08 28.10
CA ARG A 365 8.76 -2.59 27.36
C ARG A 365 9.35 -1.50 26.45
N ARG A 366 8.52 -0.83 25.66
CA ARG A 366 8.95 0.25 24.76
C ARG A 366 9.53 1.44 25.50
N ARG A 367 8.99 1.78 26.68
CA ARG A 367 9.51 2.85 27.51
C ARG A 367 10.91 2.56 28.05
N SER A 368 11.20 1.30 28.39
CA SER A 368 12.56 0.88 28.80
C SER A 368 13.59 1.11 27.67
N GLU A 369 13.21 0.80 26.44
CA GLU A 369 14.03 1.03 25.24
C GLU A 369 14.22 2.54 25.00
N TYR A 370 13.14 3.32 25.13
CA TYR A 370 13.17 4.78 25.05
C TYR A 370 14.17 5.42 26.03
N TYR A 371 14.21 5.00 27.30
CA TYR A 371 15.21 5.52 28.26
C TYR A 371 16.64 5.11 27.93
N THR A 372 16.82 3.94 27.31
CA THR A 372 18.15 3.52 26.85
C THR A 372 18.65 4.43 25.73
N LEU A 373 17.78 4.79 24.78
CA LEU A 373 18.07 5.78 23.76
C LEU A 373 18.37 7.17 24.34
N GLN A 374 17.60 7.63 25.34
CA GLN A 374 17.84 8.93 25.97
C GLN A 374 19.21 9.00 26.66
N ARG A 375 19.65 7.90 27.28
CA ARG A 375 21.01 7.83 27.88
C ARG A 375 22.08 7.94 26.81
N ARG A 376 21.94 7.21 25.70
CA ARG A 376 22.88 7.30 24.58
C ARG A 376 22.93 8.71 24.00
N GLN A 377 21.78 9.36 23.81
CA GLN A 377 21.73 10.75 23.37
C GLN A 377 22.46 11.68 24.35
N ALA A 378 22.21 11.56 25.66
CA ALA A 378 22.88 12.37 26.67
C ALA A 378 24.41 12.15 26.68
N GLN A 379 24.87 10.93 26.38
CA GLN A 379 26.30 10.62 26.23
C GLN A 379 26.89 11.28 24.98
N LEU A 380 26.18 11.22 23.84
CA LEU A 380 26.59 11.89 22.60
C LEU A 380 26.65 13.41 22.77
N ASP A 381 25.70 13.99 23.50
CA ASP A 381 25.63 15.43 23.81
C ASP A 381 26.65 15.87 24.88
N GLY A 382 27.43 14.95 25.47
CA GLY A 382 28.37 15.25 26.57
C GLY A 382 27.69 15.64 27.90
N GLN A 383 26.39 15.40 28.04
CA GLN A 383 25.58 15.75 29.22
C GLN A 383 25.65 14.66 30.30
N TYR A 384 26.83 14.47 30.91
CA TYR A 384 27.04 13.41 31.90
C TYR A 384 26.09 13.48 33.11
N GLY A 385 25.73 14.69 33.58
CA GLY A 385 24.76 14.84 34.67
C GLY A 385 23.38 14.26 34.32
N ARG A 386 22.91 14.51 33.09
CA ARG A 386 21.64 13.94 32.58
C ARG A 386 21.76 12.43 32.40
N TYR A 387 22.88 11.95 31.88
CA TYR A 387 23.17 10.52 31.75
C TYR A 387 23.09 9.79 33.10
N PHE A 388 23.80 10.29 34.12
CA PHE A 388 23.77 9.70 35.46
C PHE A 388 22.39 9.77 36.10
N GLY A 389 21.67 10.88 35.92
CA GLY A 389 20.29 11.02 36.39
C GLY A 389 19.35 9.97 35.79
N LEU A 390 19.42 9.76 34.47
CA LEU A 390 18.61 8.74 33.77
C LEU A 390 18.99 7.32 34.18
N LEU A 391 20.28 7.03 34.34
CA LEU A 391 20.78 5.72 34.79
C LEU A 391 20.29 5.41 36.20
N LEU A 392 20.42 6.36 37.13
CA LEU A 392 20.00 6.20 38.51
C LEU A 392 18.47 6.05 38.60
N ASN A 393 17.72 6.85 37.83
CA ASN A 393 16.27 6.70 37.71
C ASN A 393 15.89 5.28 37.24
N GLY A 394 16.55 4.76 36.19
CA GLY A 394 16.31 3.39 35.69
C GLY A 394 16.50 2.31 36.77
N VAL A 395 17.59 2.39 37.54
CA VAL A 395 17.89 1.44 38.64
C VAL A 395 16.85 1.52 39.77
N VAL A 396 16.50 2.74 40.17
CA VAL A 396 15.67 2.99 41.36
C VAL A 396 14.19 2.77 41.09
N THR A 397 13.69 3.22 39.94
CA THR A 397 12.25 3.29 39.65
C THR A 397 11.79 2.22 38.65
N GLY A 398 12.73 1.55 37.98
CA GLY A 398 12.41 0.61 36.91
C GLY A 398 11.74 1.28 35.74
N HIS A 399 12.23 2.46 35.31
CA HIS A 399 11.69 3.26 34.20
C HIS A 399 10.40 4.04 34.55
N GLY A 400 10.28 4.49 35.81
CA GLY A 400 9.42 5.62 36.18
C GLY A 400 8.04 5.29 36.77
N GLN A 401 7.74 4.06 37.21
CA GLN A 401 6.35 3.71 37.57
C GLN A 401 6.12 2.93 38.87
N ARG A 402 7.16 2.54 39.60
CA ARG A 402 6.96 1.77 40.84
C ARG A 402 7.59 2.49 42.04
N PRO A 403 6.84 3.36 42.75
CA PRO A 403 7.23 3.86 44.07
C PRO A 403 7.62 2.69 45.00
N ALA A 404 6.97 1.54 44.83
CA ALA A 404 7.29 0.30 45.52
C ALA A 404 8.74 -0.18 45.28
N ARG A 405 9.31 0.00 44.07
CA ARG A 405 10.73 -0.32 43.83
C ARG A 405 11.64 0.64 44.56
N VAL A 406 11.36 1.94 44.52
CA VAL A 406 12.12 2.93 45.29
C VAL A 406 12.09 2.59 46.77
N LEU A 407 10.92 2.25 47.31
CA LEU A 407 10.75 1.82 48.69
C LEU A 407 11.55 0.53 49.00
N THR A 408 11.47 -0.47 48.12
CA THR A 408 12.21 -1.73 48.27
C THR A 408 13.72 -1.48 48.24
N THR A 409 14.20 -0.66 47.31
CA THR A 409 15.61 -0.26 47.21
C THR A 409 16.06 0.50 48.47
N SER A 410 15.25 1.43 48.98
CA SER A 410 15.53 2.12 50.25
C SER A 410 15.65 1.16 51.41
N ILE A 411 14.74 0.18 51.53
CA ILE A 411 14.79 -0.85 52.58
C ILE A 411 16.05 -1.70 52.46
N VAL A 412 16.44 -2.10 51.23
CA VAL A 412 17.66 -2.88 51.00
C VAL A 412 18.92 -2.10 51.34
N VAL A 413 18.99 -0.81 51.00
CA VAL A 413 20.12 0.05 51.34
C VAL A 413 20.27 0.15 52.86
N VAL A 414 19.18 0.45 53.57
CA VAL A 414 19.17 0.52 55.04
C VAL A 414 19.62 -0.81 55.66
N ALA A 415 19.04 -1.93 55.20
CA ALA A 415 19.42 -3.25 55.72
C ALA A 415 20.91 -3.56 55.47
N TYR A 416 21.45 -3.19 54.31
CA TYR A 416 22.86 -3.38 53.98
C TYR A 416 23.78 -2.57 54.91
N PHE A 417 23.50 -1.28 55.11
CA PHE A 417 24.31 -0.43 55.98
C PHE A 417 24.21 -0.85 57.45
N ALA A 418 23.04 -1.32 57.91
CA ALA A 418 22.89 -1.92 59.24
C ALA A 418 23.85 -3.10 59.46
N VAL A 419 23.99 -4.00 58.47
CA VAL A 419 24.95 -5.11 58.54
C VAL A 419 26.38 -4.59 58.57
N VAL A 420 26.72 -3.61 57.71
CA VAL A 420 28.06 -2.99 57.70
C VAL A 420 28.38 -2.38 59.07
N TYR A 421 27.48 -1.58 59.64
CA TYR A 421 27.66 -0.97 60.96
C TYR A 421 27.83 -2.00 62.08
N THR A 422 27.07 -3.10 62.04
CA THR A 422 27.24 -4.22 62.97
C THR A 422 28.66 -4.81 62.88
N THR A 423 29.20 -4.99 61.66
CA THR A 423 30.53 -5.58 61.47
C THR A 423 31.69 -4.69 61.91
N ILE A 424 31.54 -3.37 61.81
CA ILE A 424 32.57 -2.39 62.20
C ILE A 424 32.35 -1.84 63.62
N GLY A 425 31.33 -2.31 64.31
CA GLY A 425 31.02 -1.95 65.69
C GLY A 425 30.46 -0.55 65.88
N ILE A 426 29.72 -0.03 64.91
CA ILE A 426 29.05 1.28 64.98
C ILE A 426 27.57 1.06 65.31
N GLY A 427 27.04 1.81 66.28
CA GLY A 427 25.65 1.71 66.71
C GLY A 427 25.21 2.91 67.56
N VAL A 428 23.91 2.96 67.89
CA VAL A 428 23.31 4.07 68.66
C VAL A 428 23.83 4.12 70.10
N VAL A 429 24.24 2.97 70.67
CA VAL A 429 24.69 2.84 72.06
C VAL A 429 26.14 2.37 72.08
N PRO A 430 27.07 3.09 72.75
CA PRO A 430 28.46 2.65 72.89
C PRO A 430 28.54 1.30 73.63
N GLY A 431 29.07 0.27 72.98
CA GLY A 431 29.30 -1.05 73.58
C GLY A 431 28.23 -2.12 73.29
N GLU A 432 27.11 -1.77 72.64
CA GLU A 432 26.11 -2.72 72.14
C GLU A 432 25.94 -2.57 70.63
N THR A 433 26.50 -3.53 69.89
CA THR A 433 26.50 -3.56 68.41
C THR A 433 25.62 -4.71 67.94
N ASP A 434 24.38 -4.76 68.42
CA ASP A 434 23.40 -5.72 67.92
C ASP A 434 22.80 -5.22 66.59
N LEU A 435 22.29 -6.14 65.78
CA LEU A 435 21.75 -5.82 64.46
C LEU A 435 20.59 -4.82 64.54
N ILE A 436 19.81 -4.87 65.64
CA ILE A 436 18.67 -3.98 65.85
C ILE A 436 19.14 -2.54 66.07
N GLY A 437 20.12 -2.33 66.95
CA GLY A 437 20.72 -1.02 67.17
C GLY A 437 21.37 -0.45 65.91
N ALA A 438 22.05 -1.28 65.12
CA ALA A 438 22.63 -0.87 63.85
C ALA A 438 21.58 -0.51 62.78
N LEU A 439 20.43 -1.18 62.78
CA LEU A 439 19.32 -0.91 61.85
C LEU A 439 18.61 0.40 62.18
N VAL A 440 18.42 0.70 63.47
CA VAL A 440 17.92 2.01 63.92
C VAL A 440 18.91 3.12 63.55
N PHE A 441 20.22 2.88 63.71
CA PHE A 441 21.26 3.83 63.32
C PHE A 441 21.25 4.11 61.80
N SER A 442 21.20 3.07 60.98
CA SER A 442 21.13 3.19 59.51
C SER A 442 19.87 3.93 59.05
N LEU A 443 18.70 3.64 59.64
CA LEU A 443 17.47 4.41 59.39
C LEU A 443 17.62 5.91 59.67
N GLN A 444 18.31 6.27 60.76
CA GLN A 444 18.60 7.66 61.10
C GLN A 444 19.59 8.30 60.13
N ALA A 445 20.65 7.58 59.76
CA ALA A 445 21.66 8.03 58.81
C ALA A 445 21.08 8.23 57.39
N PHE A 446 20.12 7.40 56.98
CA PHE A 446 19.45 7.48 55.69
C PHE A 446 18.54 8.72 55.54
N SER A 447 18.02 9.27 56.65
CA SER A 447 17.16 10.45 56.63
C SER A 447 17.96 11.75 56.79
N PRO A 448 17.82 12.75 55.88
CA PRO A 448 18.47 14.04 56.04
C PRO A 448 17.99 14.77 57.31
N GLY A 449 18.91 15.15 58.20
CA GLY A 449 18.61 16.04 59.34
C GLY A 449 18.86 15.47 60.74
N VAL A 450 19.21 14.19 60.87
CA VAL A 450 19.64 13.64 62.16
C VAL A 450 21.16 13.76 62.27
N THR A 451 21.64 14.75 63.03
CA THR A 451 23.04 14.78 63.45
C THR A 451 23.28 13.59 64.36
N THR A 452 23.90 12.53 63.85
CA THR A 452 24.34 11.41 64.67
C THR A 452 25.48 11.93 65.56
N SER A 453 25.15 12.36 66.78
CA SER A 453 26.12 12.78 67.81
C SER A 453 26.95 11.61 68.36
N VAL A 454 26.87 10.43 67.72
CA VAL A 454 27.38 9.14 68.20
C VAL A 454 28.19 8.47 67.10
N VAL A 455 29.20 9.17 66.57
CA VAL A 455 30.28 8.50 65.84
C VAL A 455 31.51 8.61 66.71
N GLU A 456 31.87 7.54 67.42
CA GLU A 456 33.25 7.39 67.89
C GLU A 456 34.15 7.50 66.65
N ALA A 457 35.00 8.53 66.67
CA ALA A 457 35.59 9.20 65.52
C ALA A 457 36.58 8.32 64.71
N THR A 458 36.07 7.32 64.00
CA THR A 458 36.81 6.68 62.90
C THR A 458 36.45 7.39 61.60
N ARG A 459 37.47 7.82 60.84
CA ARG A 459 37.29 8.45 59.50
C ARG A 459 36.42 7.60 58.56
N ILE A 460 36.41 6.29 58.77
CA ILE A 460 35.63 5.32 57.98
C ILE A 460 34.14 5.41 58.33
N GLY A 461 33.78 5.48 59.62
CA GLY A 461 32.38 5.58 60.05
C GLY A 461 31.70 6.86 59.56
N THR A 462 32.39 8.01 59.65
CA THR A 462 31.87 9.28 59.14
C THR A 462 31.71 9.26 57.61
N MET A 463 32.64 8.66 56.87
CA MET A 463 32.49 8.47 55.42
C MET A 463 31.27 7.62 55.07
N LEU A 464 31.05 6.49 55.74
CA LEU A 464 29.93 5.60 55.47
C LEU A 464 28.58 6.26 55.74
N VAL A 465 28.44 6.96 56.87
CA VAL A 465 27.23 7.75 57.19
C VAL A 465 26.97 8.80 56.12
N THR A 466 28.01 9.52 55.69
CA THR A 466 27.86 10.56 54.64
C THR A 466 27.38 9.95 53.31
N ILE A 467 27.88 8.77 52.95
CA ILE A 467 27.46 8.03 51.74
C ILE A 467 25.99 7.62 51.87
N GLU A 468 25.61 6.99 52.99
CA GLU A 468 24.24 6.53 53.20
C GLU A 468 23.24 7.70 53.21
N SER A 469 23.55 8.81 53.90
CA SER A 469 22.72 10.01 53.89
C SER A 469 22.55 10.59 52.49
N THR A 470 23.61 10.54 51.67
CA THR A 470 23.54 11.02 50.28
C THR A 470 22.64 10.12 49.44
N ILE A 471 22.74 8.80 49.58
CA ILE A 471 21.87 7.83 48.90
C ILE A 471 20.41 8.03 49.34
N GLY A 472 20.18 8.18 50.64
CA GLY A 472 18.85 8.39 51.20
C GLY A 472 18.19 9.67 50.72
N LEU A 473 18.94 10.78 50.64
CA LEU A 473 18.46 12.05 50.09
C LEU A 473 18.03 11.92 48.61
N VAL A 474 18.81 11.19 47.82
CA VAL A 474 18.47 10.91 46.41
C VAL A 474 17.23 10.03 46.30
N LEU A 475 17.13 8.93 47.07
CA LEU A 475 15.99 8.02 47.03
C LEU A 475 14.70 8.67 47.52
N LEU A 476 14.75 9.48 48.58
CA LEU A 476 13.63 10.29 49.06
C LEU A 476 13.19 11.33 48.01
N GLY A 477 14.14 12.01 47.37
CA GLY A 477 13.84 12.96 46.30
C GLY A 477 13.13 12.28 45.12
N VAL A 478 13.63 11.13 44.67
CA VAL A 478 13.00 10.33 43.60
C VAL A 478 11.62 9.85 44.02
N PHE A 479 11.45 9.34 45.24
CA PHE A 479 10.15 8.91 45.76
C PHE A 479 9.15 10.06 45.81
N ALA A 480 9.55 11.24 46.31
CA ALA A 480 8.71 12.41 46.39
C ALA A 480 8.23 12.89 45.00
N VAL A 481 9.13 12.91 44.01
CA VAL A 481 8.78 13.25 42.61
C VAL A 481 7.77 12.25 42.04
N LEU A 482 7.98 10.95 42.26
CA LEU A 482 7.04 9.92 41.77
C LEU A 482 5.66 10.00 42.43
N VAL A 483 5.61 10.26 43.75
CA VAL A 483 4.35 10.42 44.48
C VAL A 483 3.63 11.69 44.00
N ALA A 484 4.36 12.80 43.81
CA ALA A 484 3.80 14.04 43.30
C ALA A 484 3.23 13.88 41.88
N GLN A 485 3.93 13.18 40.99
CA GLN A 485 3.44 12.87 39.65
C GLN A 485 2.15 12.03 39.68
N ARG A 486 2.07 11.03 40.58
CA ARG A 486 0.86 10.20 40.74
C ARG A 486 -0.34 10.95 41.31
N LEU A 487 -0.10 11.94 42.17
CA LEU A 487 -1.15 12.77 42.76
C LEU A 487 -1.72 13.79 41.77
N GLN A 488 -0.98 14.15 40.72
CA GLN A 488 -1.49 15.02 39.64
C GLN A 488 -2.34 14.28 38.61
N THR A 489 -2.21 12.96 38.56
CA THR A 489 -2.97 12.07 37.65
C THR A 489 -4.25 11.48 38.29
N LEU A 490 -4.50 11.78 39.57
CA LEU A 490 -5.71 11.42 40.33
C LEU A 490 -6.57 12.67 40.52
#